data_AF-A0A928QB10-F1
#
_entry.id   AF-A0A928QB10-F1
#
_cell.length_a   1.000
_cell.length_b   1.000
_cell.length_c   1.000
_cell.angle_alpha   90.00
_cell.angle_beta   90.00
_cell.angle_gamma   90.00
#
_symmetry.space_group_name_H-M   'P 1'
#
loop_
_entity.id
_entity.type
_entity.pdbx_description
1 polymer ?
#
loop_
_entity_poly.entity_id
_entity_poly.type
_entity_poly.pdbx_seq_one_letter_code
_entity_poly.pdbx_strand_id
1 'polypeptide(L)' 'MKITLNPDKEMVERIKEGLRLKDGYCPCRLPRTPENKCICKEFREQIADPDFEGFCHCQLYYKSKED' A
#
# COMPACT_ATOMS: atom_id res chain seq x y z
N MET A 1 -4.87 -9.14 -13.26
CA MET A 1 -4.53 -7.92 -12.48
C MET A 1 -5.31 -7.87 -11.17
N LYS A 2 -4.69 -8.36 -10.10
CA LYS A 2 -5.28 -8.45 -8.77
C LYS A 2 -4.41 -7.72 -7.75
N ILE A 3 -5.04 -6.96 -6.85
CA ILE A 3 -4.35 -6.38 -5.68
C ILE A 3 -4.70 -7.22 -4.47
N THR A 4 -3.69 -7.77 -3.83
CA THR A 4 -3.82 -8.58 -2.60
C THR A 4 -3.08 -7.91 -1.45
N LEU A 5 -3.44 -8.30 -0.23
CA LEU A 5 -2.62 -8.01 0.94
C LEU A 5 -1.35 -8.88 0.90
N ASN A 6 -0.31 -8.40 1.57
CA ASN A 6 0.87 -9.20 1.86
C ASN A 6 0.47 -10.53 2.54
N PRO A 7 1.02 -11.68 2.11
CA PRO A 7 0.75 -12.97 2.74
C PRO A 7 1.22 -13.05 4.20
N ASP A 8 2.19 -12.23 4.61
CA ASP A 8 2.60 -12.08 6.00
C ASP A 8 1.53 -11.31 6.79
N LYS A 9 0.72 -12.06 7.54
CA LYS A 9 -0.36 -11.52 8.36
C LYS A 9 0.14 -10.60 9.48
N GLU A 10 1.30 -10.87 10.07
CA GLU A 10 1.83 -10.03 11.16
C GLU A 10 2.24 -8.65 10.60
N MET A 11 2.88 -8.64 9.43
CA MET A 11 3.20 -7.40 8.73
C MET A 11 1.94 -6.62 8.36
N VAL A 12 0.92 -7.27 7.81
CA VAL A 12 -0.35 -6.63 7.48
C VAL A 12 -0.98 -5.96 8.69
N GLU A 13 -1.06 -6.66 9.83
CA GLU A 13 -1.67 -6.13 11.04
C GLU A 13 -0.86 -4.96 11.62
N ARG A 14 0.48 -5.04 11.61
CA ARG A 14 1.35 -3.92 12.01
C ARG A 14 1.13 -2.67 11.15
N ILE A 15 1.01 -2.83 9.83
CA ILE A 15 0.79 -1.69 8.93
C ILE A 15 -0.62 -1.13 9.08
N LYS A 16 -1.65 -1.97 9.24
CA LYS A 16 -3.03 -1.53 9.50
C LYS A 16 -3.15 -0.77 10.82
N GLU A 17 -2.47 -1.21 11.87
CA GLU A 17 -2.43 -0.48 13.13
C GLU A 17 -1.73 0.88 12.95
N GLY A 18 -0.62 0.91 12.21
CA GLY A 18 0.04 2.15 11.82
C GLY A 18 -0.89 3.10 11.06
N LEU A 19 -1.70 2.58 10.13
CA LEU A 19 -2.72 3.35 9.42
C LEU A 19 -3.77 3.91 10.39
N ARG A 20 -4.30 3.08 11.31
CA ARG A 20 -5.30 3.52 12.31
C ARG A 20 -4.77 4.65 13.18
N LEU A 21 -3.55 4.52 13.71
CA LEU A 21 -2.89 5.53 14.54
C LEU A 21 -2.57 6.83 13.79
N LYS A 22 -2.34 6.74 12.48
CA LYS A 22 -2.10 7.90 11.61
C LYS A 22 -3.35 8.43 10.93
N ASP A 23 -4.55 8.06 11.36
CA ASP A 23 -5.81 8.48 10.72
C ASP A 23 -5.81 8.15 9.21
N GLY A 24 -5.48 6.91 8.85
CA GLY A 24 -5.49 6.42 7.46
C GLY A 24 -4.37 6.94 6.54
N TYR A 25 -3.44 7.76 7.03
CA TYR A 25 -2.25 8.17 6.27
C TYR A 25 -1.14 7.11 6.36
N CYS A 26 -0.37 6.88 5.28
CA CYS A 26 0.65 5.80 5.24
C CYS A 26 1.59 5.90 6.43
N PRO A 27 1.79 4.82 7.21
CA PRO A 27 2.76 4.83 8.29
C PRO A 27 4.18 5.10 7.80
N CYS A 28 4.47 4.70 6.55
CA CYS A 28 5.74 4.86 5.85
C CYS A 28 6.11 6.28 5.42
N ARG A 29 5.19 7.25 5.50
CA ARG A 29 5.43 8.63 5.06
C ARG A 29 5.32 9.59 6.24
N LEU A 30 6.27 10.51 6.39
CA LEU A 30 6.25 11.50 7.47
C LEU A 30 5.06 12.49 7.35
N PRO A 31 4.82 13.16 6.20
CA PRO A 31 3.82 14.20 6.13
C PRO A 31 2.40 13.63 5.88
N ARG A 32 1.42 14.16 6.60
CA ARG A 32 -0.01 13.83 6.46
C ARG A 32 -0.66 14.65 5.35
N THR A 33 -0.26 14.40 4.10
CA THR A 33 -0.84 15.05 2.92
C THR A 33 -1.85 14.13 2.22
N PRO A 34 -2.81 14.66 1.43
CA PRO A 34 -3.79 13.85 0.72
C PRO A 34 -3.17 12.73 -0.14
N GLU A 35 -1.99 12.97 -0.71
CA GLU A 35 -1.24 11.99 -1.52
C GLU A 35 -0.81 10.76 -0.71
N ASN A 36 -0.60 10.93 0.61
CA ASN A 36 -0.18 9.87 1.50
C ASN A 36 -1.34 9.15 2.19
N LYS A 37 -2.60 9.52 1.95
CA LYS A 37 -3.76 8.75 2.46
C LYS A 37 -3.77 7.38 1.77
N CYS A 38 -3.84 6.31 2.54
CA CYS A 38 -3.84 4.95 2.01
C CYS A 38 -5.18 4.67 1.27
N ILE A 39 -5.19 4.14 0.05
CA ILE A 39 -4.06 3.76 -0.80
C ILE A 39 -3.39 5.02 -1.40
N CYS A 40 -2.09 5.19 -1.14
CA CYS A 40 -1.37 6.42 -1.50
C CYS A 40 -1.30 6.64 -3.00
N LYS A 41 -1.12 7.89 -3.40
CA LYS A 41 -1.00 8.31 -4.80
C LYS A 41 0.12 7.56 -5.52
N GLU A 42 1.28 7.40 -4.88
CA GLU A 42 2.42 6.66 -5.42
C GLU A 42 2.06 5.22 -5.83
N PHE A 43 1.41 4.46 -4.94
CA PHE A 43 1.02 3.08 -5.31
C PHE A 43 -0.07 3.09 -6.37
N ARG A 44 -1.02 4.04 -6.33
CA ARG A 44 -2.04 4.20 -7.38
C ARG A 44 -1.42 4.47 -8.75
N GLU A 45 -0.35 5.25 -8.82
CA GLU A 45 0.39 5.53 -10.04
C GLU A 45 1.20 4.31 -10.51
N GLN A 46 1.84 3.57 -9.60
CA GLN A 46 2.51 2.31 -9.92
C GLN A 46 1.54 1.28 -10.51
N ILE A 47 0.38 1.08 -9.90
CA ILE A 47 -0.60 0.11 -10.40
C ILE A 47 -1.33 0.58 -11.67
N ALA A 48 -1.21 1.85 -12.07
CA ALA A 48 -1.71 2.34 -13.35
C ALA A 48 -0.82 1.91 -14.51
N ASP A 49 0.47 1.62 -14.25
CA ASP A 49 1.35 0.98 -15.21
C ASP A 49 0.94 -0.50 -15.40
N PRO A 50 0.52 -0.91 -16.62
CA PRO A 50 0.13 -2.30 -16.89
C PRO A 50 1.29 -3.29 -16.71
N ASP A 51 2.54 -2.82 -16.80
CA ASP A 51 3.72 -3.66 -16.67
C ASP A 51 4.22 -3.80 -15.24
N PHE A 52 3.71 -2.98 -14.31
CA PHE A 52 4.07 -3.06 -12.92
C PHE A 52 3.47 -4.30 -12.23
N GLU A 53 4.36 -5.08 -11.64
CA GLU A 53 4.08 -6.16 -10.70
C GLU A 53 4.94 -5.93 -9.44
N GLY A 54 4.33 -6.05 -8.27
CA GLY A 54 5.10 -5.91 -7.03
C GLY A 54 4.35 -5.24 -5.89
N PHE A 55 5.11 -5.00 -4.83
CA PHE A 55 4.62 -4.40 -3.61
C PHE A 55 4.59 -2.87 -3.66
N CYS A 56 3.63 -2.28 -2.97
CA CYS A 56 3.77 -0.88 -2.54
C CYS A 56 4.97 -0.73 -1.58
N HIS A 57 5.48 0.50 -1.40
CA HIS A 57 6.66 0.76 -0.57
C HIS A 57 6.59 0.20 0.87
N CYS A 58 5.42 0.28 1.52
CA CYS A 58 5.24 -0.25 2.88
C CYS A 58 4.91 -1.75 2.93
N GLN A 59 4.95 -2.42 1.77
CA GLN A 59 4.65 -3.84 1.60
C GLN A 59 3.27 -4.28 2.09
N LEU A 60 2.28 -3.38 2.22
CA LEU A 60 0.91 -3.77 2.58
C LEU A 60 0.18 -4.46 1.43
N TYR A 61 0.30 -3.91 0.23
CA TYR A 61 -0.39 -4.39 -0.97
C TYR A 61 0.61 -4.92 -2.00
N TYR A 62 0.23 -5.99 -2.68
CA TYR A 62 0.91 -6.56 -3.83
C TYR A 62 -0.01 -6.51 -5.05
N LYS A 63 0.49 -6.01 -6.19
CA LYS A 63 -0.19 -6.13 -7.48
C LYS A 63 0.41 -7.31 -8.24
N SER A 64 -0.45 -8.26 -8.61
CA SER A 64 -0.16 -9.34 -9.54
C SER A 64 -0.55 -8.93 -10.97
N LYS A 65 0.30 -9.22 -11.97
CA LYS A 65 -0.10 -9.13 -13.38
C LYS A 65 -1.08 -10.24 -13.76
N GLU A 66 -0.89 -11.42 -13.19
CA GLU A 66 -1.78 -12.57 -13.33
C GLU A 66 -3.11 -12.34 -12.60
N ASP A 67 -4.21 -12.92 -13.11
CA ASP A 67 -5.57 -12.83 -12.55
C ASP A 67 -5.84 -13.85 -11.43
#